data_AF-A0A2M6YRZ5-F1
#
_entry.id   AF-A0A2M6YRZ5-F1
#
_cell.length_a   1.000
_cell.length_b   1.000
_cell.length_c   1.000
_cell.angle_alpha   90.00
_cell.angle_beta   90.00
_cell.angle_gamma   90.00
#
_symmetry.space_group_name_H-M   'P 1'
#
loop_
_entity.id
_entity.type
_entity.pdbx_description
1 polymer ?
#
loop_
_entity_poly.entity_id
_entity_poly.type
_entity_poly.pdbx_seq_one_letter_code
_entity_poly.pdbx_strand_id
1 'polypeptide(L)'
;TLISNSGFNPGELIAKARDVSNQGMGFDVNKLESTANAVPVDMIKAGIVDPAKVVKDALRNGASVASMILTTECLICEKPEKKEAMPTMPQGGMGGMDY
;
A
#
# COMPACT_ATOMS: atom_id res chain seq x y z
N THR A 1 -8.00 0.39 -5.31
CA THR A 1 -6.72 1.13 -5.42
C THR A 1 -6.22 1.23 -6.84
N LEU A 2 -5.98 0.13 -7.56
CA LEU A 2 -5.43 0.18 -8.94
C LEU A 2 -6.20 1.12 -9.88
N ILE A 3 -7.54 1.01 -9.91
CA ILE A 3 -8.40 1.86 -10.76
C ILE A 3 -8.31 3.34 -10.38
N SER A 4 -8.22 3.64 -9.09
CA SER A 4 -8.04 5.01 -8.60
C SER A 4 -6.66 5.55 -8.96
N ASN A 5 -5.63 4.70 -8.89
CA ASN A 5 -4.25 5.08 -9.24
C ASN A 5 -4.09 5.30 -10.75
N SER A 6 -4.92 4.66 -11.58
CA SER A 6 -4.98 4.93 -13.03
C SER A 6 -5.85 6.14 -13.39
N GLY A 7 -6.36 6.89 -12.40
CA GLY A 7 -7.10 8.14 -12.62
C GLY A 7 -8.59 7.97 -12.89
N PHE A 8 -9.14 6.77 -12.68
CA PHE A 8 -10.54 6.45 -12.96
C PHE A 8 -11.37 6.27 -11.70
N ASN A 9 -12.70 6.46 -11.82
CA ASN A 9 -13.62 6.23 -10.72
C ASN A 9 -13.74 4.72 -10.44
N PRO A 10 -13.42 4.23 -9.23
CA PRO A 10 -13.42 2.81 -8.94
C PRO A 10 -14.82 2.19 -8.82
N GLY A 11 -15.85 2.96 -8.45
CA GLY A 11 -17.15 2.41 -8.06
C GLY A 11 -17.83 1.60 -9.16
N GLU A 12 -17.87 2.14 -10.38
CA GLU A 12 -18.51 1.51 -11.52
C GLU A 12 -17.73 0.29 -12.02
N LEU A 13 -16.41 0.43 -12.17
CA LEU A 13 -15.58 -0.63 -12.75
C LEU A 13 -15.41 -1.82 -11.80
N ILE A 14 -15.45 -1.59 -10.47
CA ILE A 14 -15.46 -2.68 -9.48
C ILE A 14 -16.75 -3.50 -9.58
N ALA A 15 -17.90 -2.85 -9.78
CA ALA A 15 -19.17 -3.56 -9.95
C ALA A 15 -19.12 -4.46 -11.18
N LYS A 16 -18.69 -3.92 -12.34
CA LYS A 16 -18.50 -4.70 -13.57
C LYS A 16 -17.49 -5.84 -13.39
N ALA A 17 -16.40 -5.60 -12.66
CA ALA A 17 -15.37 -6.61 -12.39
C ALA A 17 -15.91 -7.77 -11.57
N ARG A 18 -16.81 -7.53 -10.61
CA ARG A 18 -17.46 -8.59 -9.85
C ARG A 18 -18.30 -9.50 -10.74
N ASP A 19 -19.09 -8.92 -11.65
CA ASP A 19 -20.01 -9.68 -12.51
C ASP A 19 -19.28 -10.66 -13.44
N VAL A 20 -18.09 -10.29 -13.92
CA VAL A 20 -17.30 -11.11 -14.86
C VAL A 20 -16.24 -11.99 -14.18
N SER A 21 -15.94 -11.75 -12.89
CA SER A 21 -14.82 -12.38 -12.18
C SER A 21 -14.83 -13.92 -12.18
N ASN A 22 -16.01 -14.53 -12.09
CA ASN A 22 -16.16 -16.00 -12.07
C ASN A 22 -15.77 -16.66 -13.40
N GLN A 23 -15.57 -15.89 -14.47
CA GLN A 23 -15.24 -16.38 -15.81
C GLN A 23 -13.73 -16.29 -16.11
N GLY A 24 -12.90 -15.92 -15.13
CA GLY A 24 -11.47 -15.64 -15.36
C GLY A 24 -11.21 -14.34 -16.13
N MET A 25 -12.26 -13.51 -16.24
CA MET A 25 -12.24 -12.23 -16.93
C MET A 25 -12.00 -11.09 -15.94
N GLY A 26 -11.31 -10.05 -16.37
CA GLY A 26 -11.05 -8.84 -15.59
C GLY A 26 -10.78 -7.64 -16.48
N PHE A 27 -10.15 -6.60 -15.94
CA PHE A 27 -9.89 -5.36 -16.67
C PHE A 27 -8.41 -4.98 -16.60
N ASP A 28 -7.81 -4.69 -17.75
CA ASP A 28 -6.48 -4.08 -17.82
C ASP A 28 -6.59 -2.57 -17.59
N VAL A 29 -6.22 -2.14 -16.39
CA VAL A 29 -6.31 -0.73 -15.97
C VAL A 29 -5.32 0.17 -16.72
N ASN A 30 -4.28 -0.38 -17.35
CA ASN A 30 -3.31 0.41 -18.13
C ASN A 30 -3.81 0.75 -19.53
N LYS A 31 -4.81 0.01 -20.03
CA LYS A 31 -5.43 0.21 -21.35
C LYS A 31 -6.85 0.75 -21.26
N LEU A 32 -7.25 1.20 -20.07
CA LEU A 32 -8.59 1.70 -19.83
C LEU A 32 -8.71 3.13 -20.41
N GLU A 33 -9.67 3.35 -21.32
CA GLU A 33 -10.01 4.69 -21.80
C GLU A 33 -11.16 5.32 -21.01
N SER A 34 -12.10 4.48 -20.54
CA SER A 34 -13.26 4.88 -19.74
C SER A 34 -13.79 3.71 -18.92
N THR A 35 -14.35 3.98 -17.73
CA THR A 35 -15.02 2.98 -16.89
C THR A 35 -16.35 2.52 -17.48
N ALA A 36 -17.00 3.38 -18.27
CA ALA A 36 -18.29 3.10 -18.90
C ALA A 36 -18.19 2.03 -19.99
N ASN A 37 -17.16 2.15 -20.84
CA ASN A 37 -16.95 1.28 -22.01
C ASN A 37 -15.83 0.26 -21.79
N ALA A 38 -15.47 0.00 -20.54
CA ALA A 38 -14.43 -0.96 -20.20
C ALA A 38 -14.80 -2.35 -20.75
N VAL A 39 -13.89 -2.93 -21.55
CA VAL A 39 -14.07 -4.26 -22.12
C VAL A 39 -13.32 -5.26 -21.25
N PRO A 40 -13.98 -6.32 -20.76
CA PRO A 40 -13.31 -7.33 -19.97
C PRO A 40 -12.36 -8.15 -20.86
N VAL A 41 -11.21 -8.51 -20.30
CA VAL A 41 -10.17 -9.33 -20.94
C VAL A 41 -9.97 -10.63 -20.18
N ASP A 42 -9.61 -11.68 -20.90
CA ASP A 42 -9.11 -12.93 -20.29
C ASP A 42 -7.76 -12.63 -19.64
N MET A 43 -7.71 -12.68 -18.31
CA MET A 43 -6.54 -12.24 -17.54
C MET A 43 -5.32 -13.12 -17.80
N ILE A 44 -5.52 -14.40 -18.09
CA ILE A 44 -4.44 -15.35 -18.39
C ILE A 44 -3.88 -15.04 -19.78
N LYS A 45 -4.74 -14.90 -20.80
CA LYS A 45 -4.29 -14.57 -22.16
C LYS A 45 -3.67 -13.18 -22.24
N ALA A 46 -4.14 -12.23 -21.44
CA ALA A 46 -3.55 -10.90 -21.33
C ALA A 46 -2.21 -10.87 -20.59
N GLY A 47 -1.81 -11.98 -19.94
CA GLY A 47 -0.57 -12.07 -19.16
C GLY A 47 -0.63 -11.33 -17.82
N ILE A 48 -1.82 -10.93 -17.36
CA ILE A 48 -2.05 -10.24 -16.09
C ILE A 48 -2.34 -11.31 -15.04
N VAL A 49 -1.28 -11.98 -14.59
CA VAL A 49 -1.36 -13.13 -13.68
C VAL A 49 -0.62 -12.88 -12.38
N ASP A 50 -1.27 -13.21 -11.27
CA ASP A 50 -0.66 -13.20 -9.94
C ASP A 50 -0.38 -14.64 -9.49
N PRO A 51 0.84 -14.96 -9.00
CA PRO A 51 1.13 -16.28 -8.48
C PRO A 51 0.22 -16.62 -7.30
N ALA A 52 -0.40 -17.81 -7.33
CA ALA A 52 -1.35 -18.23 -6.30
C ALA A 52 -0.80 -18.15 -4.86
N LYS A 53 0.50 -18.42 -4.69
CA LYS A 53 1.20 -18.28 -3.40
C LYS A 53 1.17 -16.84 -2.88
N VAL A 54 1.42 -15.85 -3.75
CA VAL A 54 1.48 -14.43 -3.39
C VAL A 54 0.12 -13.93 -2.90
N VAL A 55 -0.95 -14.21 -3.65
CA VAL A 55 -2.32 -13.78 -3.30
C VAL A 55 -2.77 -14.42 -1.98
N LYS A 56 -2.49 -15.72 -1.81
CA LYS A 56 -2.84 -16.48 -0.61
C LYS A 56 -2.11 -15.99 0.63
N ASP A 57 -0.80 -15.78 0.52
CA ASP A 57 0.02 -15.33 1.64
C ASP A 57 -0.33 -13.88 2.02
N ALA A 58 -0.57 -12.99 1.04
CA ALA A 58 -1.00 -11.62 1.29
C ALA A 58 -2.33 -11.54 2.06
N LEU A 59 -3.34 -12.32 1.64
CA LEU A 59 -4.63 -12.38 2.33
C LEU A 59 -4.48 -12.90 3.77
N ARG A 60 -3.72 -13.99 3.95
CA ARG A 60 -3.52 -14.62 5.27
C ARG A 60 -2.79 -13.69 6.24
N ASN A 61 -1.72 -13.05 5.78
CA ASN A 61 -0.93 -12.14 6.61
C ASN A 61 -1.76 -10.89 6.98
N GLY A 62 -2.50 -10.34 6.01
CA GLY A 62 -3.40 -9.20 6.25
C GLY A 62 -4.49 -9.53 7.26
N ALA A 63 -5.16 -10.68 7.09
CA ALA A 63 -6.17 -11.15 8.04
C ALA A 63 -5.58 -11.40 9.44
N SER A 64 -4.39 -12.00 9.53
CA SER A 64 -3.73 -12.28 10.81
C SER A 64 -3.42 -11.00 11.60
N VAL A 65 -2.85 -9.98 10.97
CA VAL A 65 -2.56 -8.70 11.62
C VAL A 65 -3.86 -7.97 11.98
N ALA A 66 -4.85 -7.96 11.08
CA ALA A 66 -6.15 -7.35 11.36
C ALA A 66 -6.83 -8.01 12.56
N SER A 67 -6.81 -9.34 12.66
CA SER A 67 -7.35 -10.08 13.80
C SER A 67 -6.63 -9.72 15.10
N MET A 68 -5.29 -9.68 15.11
CA MET A 68 -4.54 -9.27 16.31
C MET A 68 -4.91 -7.85 16.76
N ILE A 69 -4.97 -6.89 15.82
CA ILE A 69 -5.29 -5.49 16.14
C ILE A 69 -6.72 -5.38 16.69
N LEU A 70 -7.69 -6.03 16.05
CA LEU A 70 -9.10 -5.97 16.47
C LEU A 70 -9.35 -6.57 17.86
N THR A 71 -8.52 -7.52 18.30
CA THR A 71 -8.62 -8.13 19.64
C THR A 71 -7.68 -7.52 20.67
N THR A 72 -6.89 -6.50 20.30
CA THR A 72 -5.98 -5.84 21.24
C THR A 72 -6.74 -4.77 22.01
N GLU A 73 -7.06 -5.05 23.26
CA GLU A 73 -7.81 -4.12 24.14
C GLU A 73 -6.94 -2.98 24.71
N CYS A 74 -5.63 -3.20 24.85
CA CYS A 74 -4.70 -2.22 25.42
C CYS A 74 -3.29 -2.34 24.81
N LEU A 75 -2.63 -1.20 24.63
CA LEU A 75 -1.24 -1.08 24.21
C LEU A 75 -0.45 -0.31 25.28
N ILE A 76 0.60 -0.92 25.80
CA ILE A 76 1.54 -0.25 26.71
C ILE A 76 2.75 0.18 25.88
N CYS A 77 3.04 1.47 25.86
CA CYS A 77 4.18 2.05 25.15
C CYS A 77 5.08 2.87 26.08
N GLU A 78 6.35 2.96 25.74
CA GLU A 78 7.29 3.86 26.40
C GLU A 78 6.94 5.31 26.09
N LYS A 79 7.18 6.21 27.06
CA LYS A 79 6.97 7.63 26.86
C LYS A 79 7.96 8.14 25.81
N PRO A 80 7.52 8.90 24.79
CA PRO A 80 8.43 9.48 23.81
C PRO A 80 9.53 10.28 24.52
N GLU A 81 10.79 9.94 24.26
CA GLU A 81 11.91 10.69 24.79
C GLU A 81 11.88 12.11 24.23
N LYS A 82 12.02 13.11 25.11
CA LYS A 82 12.37 14.45 24.65
C LYS A 82 13.80 14.34 24.13
N LYS A 83 14.01 14.57 22.84
CA LYS A 83 15.36 14.83 22.33
C LYS A 83 15.92 15.99 23.15
N GLU A 84 16.88 15.70 24.03
CA GLU A 84 17.60 16.76 24.72
C GLU A 84 18.22 17.63 23.63
N ALA A 85 17.98 18.95 23.72
CA ALA A 85 18.78 19.89 22.96
C ALA A 85 20.23 19.60 23.36
N MET A 86 21.01 19.03 22.42
CA MET A 86 22.42 18.79 22.67
C MET A 86 22.99 20.08 23.26
N PRO A 87 23.67 20.02 24.42
CA PRO A 87 24.20 21.22 25.03
C PRO A 87 25.03 21.93 23.96
N THR A 88 24.66 23.17 23.65
CA THR A 88 25.47 24.07 22.85
C THR A 88 26.85 24.06 23.49
N MET A 89 27.80 23.41 22.81
CA MET A 89 29.20 23.40 23.21
C MET A 89 29.61 24.85 23.48
N PRO A 90 30.22 25.15 24.64
CA PRO A 90 30.71 26.48 24.92
C PRO A 90 31.62 26.91 23.79
N GLN A 91 31.30 28.06 23.19
CA GLN A 91 32.18 28.78 22.30
C GLN A 91 33.38 29.24 23.15
N GLY A 92 34.36 28.35 23.29
CA GLY A 92 35.45 28.47 24.25
C GLY A 92 36.80 28.25 23.57
N GLY A 93 37.37 29.36 23.11
CA GLY A 93 38.80 29.66 22.98
C GLY A 93 39.75 28.50 22.67
N MET A 94 40.13 28.37 21.41
CA MET A 94 41.46 27.90 21.05
C MET A 94 42.15 29.05 20.29
N GLY A 95 42.70 29.98 21.07
CA GLY A 95 43.64 30.95 20.55
C GLY A 95 44.92 30.23 20.11
N GLY A 96 45.42 30.63 18.95
CA GLY A 96 46.83 30.55 18.57
C GLY A 96 47.41 29.15 18.34
N MET A 97 47.52 28.77 17.07
CA MET A 97 48.79 28.28 16.54
C MET A 97 48.85 28.58 15.06
N ASP A 98 49.56 29.67 14.74
CA ASP A 98 50.13 29.90 13.44
C ASP A 98 51.12 28.76 13.15
N TYR A 99 50.85 27.95 12.11
CA TYR A 99 51.80 27.33 11.17
C TYR A 99 51.03 26.82 9.96
#